data_AF-A0A3P1XXE7-F1
#
_entry.id   AF-A0A3P1XXE7-F1
#
_cell.length_a   1.000
_cell.length_b   1.000
_cell.length_c   1.000
_cell.angle_alpha   90.00
_cell.angle_beta   90.00
_cell.angle_gamma   90.00
#
_symmetry.space_group_name_H-M   'P 1'
#
loop_
_entity.id
_entity.type
_entity.pdbx_description
1 polymer ?
#
loop_
_entity_poly.entity_id
_entity_poly.type
_entity_poly.pdbx_seq_one_letter_code
_entity_poly.pdbx_strand_id
1 'polypeptide(L)'
;HAAKGNGFGFGLVDPSNVNSVTRTLSSRYMKDGSEILIDRGWSHELGETDFHNTYNMDRRPRMLTPRECSRLMGFDKPGESVFRIPVSNTQAYRQFGNSVVVDVFAAVAKLLKSRIEFAASQRLRQFYDEVS
;
A
#
# COMPACT_ATOMS: atom_id res chain seq x y z
N HIS A 1 -19.41 -15.60 1.43
CA HIS A 1 -18.71 -14.51 0.72
C HIS A 1 -18.90 -13.16 1.42
N ALA A 2 -20.14 -12.71 1.68
CA ALA A 2 -20.43 -11.46 2.41
C ALA A 2 -19.84 -11.41 3.84
N ALA A 3 -19.87 -12.53 4.58
CA ALA A 3 -19.35 -12.61 5.96
C ALA A 3 -17.83 -12.34 6.13
N LYS A 4 -17.07 -12.24 5.03
CA LYS A 4 -15.63 -11.90 5.04
C LYS A 4 -15.35 -10.49 4.49
N GLY A 5 -16.38 -9.65 4.28
CA GLY A 5 -16.23 -8.35 3.62
C GLY A 5 -15.92 -8.44 2.11
N ASN A 6 -16.03 -9.64 1.52
CA ASN A 6 -15.82 -9.88 0.10
C ASN A 6 -17.15 -9.82 -0.67
N GLY A 7 -17.82 -8.67 -0.58
CA GLY A 7 -18.93 -8.32 -1.46
C GLY A 7 -18.45 -8.18 -2.91
N PHE A 8 -19.32 -8.45 -3.88
CA PHE A 8 -19.00 -8.29 -5.30
C PHE A 8 -18.49 -6.88 -5.60
N GLY A 9 -17.34 -6.79 -6.26
CA GLY A 9 -16.83 -5.55 -6.88
C GLY A 9 -15.88 -4.69 -6.04
N PHE A 10 -15.84 -4.80 -4.70
CA PHE A 10 -14.97 -3.96 -3.86
C PHE A 10 -14.42 -4.69 -2.62
N GLY A 11 -13.41 -4.11 -1.95
CA GLY A 11 -12.82 -4.56 -0.70
C GLY A 11 -12.98 -3.49 0.37
N LEU A 12 -13.80 -3.78 1.39
CA LEU A 12 -14.01 -2.88 2.53
C LEU A 12 -13.11 -3.29 3.70
N VAL A 13 -12.40 -2.32 4.26
CA VAL A 13 -11.47 -2.49 5.37
C VAL A 13 -12.02 -1.73 6.57
N ASP A 14 -12.27 -2.46 7.65
CA ASP A 14 -12.61 -1.88 8.95
C ASP A 14 -11.31 -1.49 9.69
N PRO A 15 -11.02 -0.18 9.86
CA PRO A 15 -9.80 0.27 10.51
C PRO A 15 -9.80 0.01 12.03
N SER A 16 -10.95 -0.33 12.64
CA SER A 16 -11.03 -0.70 14.06
C SER A 16 -10.61 -2.15 14.31
N ASN A 17 -10.66 -2.99 13.27
CA ASN A 17 -10.16 -4.35 13.33
C ASN A 17 -8.64 -4.38 13.11
N VAL A 18 -7.89 -4.60 14.19
CA VAL A 18 -6.42 -4.68 14.19
C VAL A 18 -5.85 -5.82 13.35
N ASN A 19 -6.67 -6.83 13.03
CA ASN A 19 -6.28 -7.96 12.18
C ASN A 19 -6.71 -7.77 10.72
N SER A 20 -7.22 -6.59 10.36
CA SER A 20 -7.59 -6.30 8.98
C SER A 20 -6.36 -6.30 8.07
N VAL A 21 -6.52 -6.93 6.91
CA VAL A 21 -5.52 -6.97 5.85
C VAL A 21 -6.18 -6.48 4.58
N THR A 22 -5.54 -5.54 3.90
CA THR A 22 -6.07 -4.99 2.65
C THR A 22 -5.91 -6.00 1.51
N ARG A 23 -6.69 -5.82 0.43
CA ARG A 23 -6.33 -6.43 -0.86
C ARG A 23 -5.07 -5.76 -1.42
N THR A 24 -4.55 -6.32 -2.51
CA THR A 24 -3.41 -5.74 -3.23
C THR A 24 -3.76 -4.36 -3.76
N LEU A 25 -2.93 -3.37 -3.45
CA LEU A 25 -2.96 -2.05 -4.09
C LEU A 25 -2.49 -2.21 -5.54
N SER A 26 -3.42 -2.19 -6.50
CA SER A 26 -3.10 -2.38 -7.91
C SER A 26 -2.85 -1.05 -8.63
N SER A 27 -2.23 -1.09 -9.81
CA SER A 27 -2.12 0.10 -10.68
C SER A 27 -3.46 0.63 -11.17
N ARG A 28 -4.53 -0.17 -11.06
CA ARG A 28 -5.92 0.21 -11.37
C ARG A 28 -6.60 0.97 -10.23
N TYR A 29 -6.02 1.00 -9.02
CA TYR A 29 -6.57 1.67 -7.84
C TYR A 29 -6.97 3.12 -8.09
N MET A 30 -6.26 3.81 -8.99
CA MET A 30 -6.55 5.18 -9.38
C MET A 30 -7.94 5.41 -9.99
N LYS A 31 -8.64 4.35 -10.45
CA LYS A 31 -9.94 4.47 -11.13
C LYS A 31 -11.07 4.74 -10.14
N ASP A 32 -11.24 3.84 -9.18
CA ASP A 32 -12.34 3.85 -8.22
C ASP A 32 -11.91 3.45 -6.79
N GLY A 33 -10.65 3.02 -6.61
CA GLY A 33 -10.14 2.51 -5.35
C GLY A 33 -10.86 1.28 -4.82
N SER A 34 -11.63 0.59 -5.66
CA SER A 34 -12.52 -0.49 -5.26
C SER A 34 -11.80 -1.62 -4.54
N GLU A 35 -10.51 -1.85 -4.80
CA GLU A 35 -9.75 -2.89 -4.12
C GLU A 35 -9.61 -2.64 -2.61
N ILE A 36 -9.54 -1.37 -2.19
CA ILE A 36 -9.30 -0.97 -0.80
C ILE A 36 -10.08 0.31 -0.47
N LEU A 37 -11.24 0.13 0.16
CA LEU A 37 -12.06 1.19 0.73
C LEU A 37 -12.01 1.10 2.26
N ILE A 38 -11.82 2.24 2.92
CA ILE A 38 -11.80 2.35 4.38
C ILE A 38 -13.21 2.65 4.86
N ASP A 39 -13.75 1.78 5.73
CA ASP A 39 -15.04 2.02 6.37
C ASP A 39 -14.97 3.22 7.32
N ARG A 40 -16.09 3.95 7.38
CA ARG A 40 -16.30 5.14 8.22
C ARG A 40 -17.55 5.00 9.10
N GLY A 41 -18.00 3.77 9.32
CA GLY A 41 -19.22 3.43 10.05
C GLY A 41 -20.46 3.41 9.15
N TRP A 42 -20.32 2.98 7.90
CA TRP A 42 -21.47 2.82 6.99
C TRP A 42 -22.45 1.78 7.55
N SER A 43 -23.73 2.13 7.65
CA SER A 43 -24.79 1.18 7.99
C SER A 43 -25.32 0.52 6.72
N HIS A 44 -25.11 -0.79 6.61
CA HIS A 44 -25.65 -1.58 5.50
C HIS A 44 -27.17 -1.60 5.49
N GLU A 45 -27.79 -1.75 6.67
CA GLU A 45 -29.24 -1.74 6.82
C GLU A 45 -29.85 -0.43 6.33
N LEU A 46 -29.32 0.72 6.81
CA LEU A 46 -29.79 2.03 6.34
C LEU A 46 -29.51 2.22 4.84
N GLY A 47 -28.40 1.70 4.33
CA GLY A 47 -28.06 1.78 2.91
C GLY A 47 -29.00 0.98 2.01
N GLU A 48 -29.58 -0.11 2.51
CA GLU A 48 -30.57 -0.92 1.80
C GLU A 48 -31.98 -0.31 1.88
N THR A 49 -32.34 0.28 3.03
CA THR A 49 -33.68 0.87 3.23
C THR A 49 -33.81 2.28 2.66
N ASP A 50 -32.79 3.12 2.82
CA ASP A 50 -32.73 4.51 2.36
C ASP A 50 -31.28 4.88 1.99
N PHE A 51 -30.90 4.57 0.76
CA PHE A 51 -29.55 4.82 0.25
C PHE A 51 -29.15 6.30 0.33
N HIS A 52 -30.11 7.22 0.25
CA HIS A 52 -29.86 8.68 0.27
C HIS A 52 -29.98 9.29 1.66
N ASN A 53 -30.10 8.47 2.71
CA ASN A 53 -30.10 8.91 4.09
C ASN A 53 -28.88 9.79 4.39
N THR A 54 -29.09 11.06 4.74
CA THR A 54 -28.01 12.05 4.90
C THR A 54 -26.99 11.63 5.95
N TYR A 55 -27.45 11.08 7.07
CA TYR A 55 -26.58 10.58 8.14
C TYR A 55 -25.68 9.42 7.68
N ASN A 56 -26.24 8.47 6.92
CA ASN A 56 -25.45 7.35 6.40
C ASN A 56 -24.50 7.79 5.27
N MET A 57 -24.93 8.75 4.44
CA MET A 57 -24.15 9.30 3.33
C MET A 57 -22.87 10.02 3.76
N ASP A 58 -22.86 10.64 4.94
CA ASP A 58 -21.66 11.25 5.54
C ASP A 58 -20.60 10.21 5.95
N ARG A 59 -21.03 8.96 6.17
CA ARG A 59 -20.22 7.81 6.57
C ARG A 59 -19.85 6.89 5.41
N ARG A 60 -20.05 7.34 4.16
CA ARG A 60 -19.61 6.58 2.98
C ARG A 60 -18.14 6.17 3.10
N PRO A 61 -17.79 4.92 2.75
CA PRO A 61 -16.40 4.48 2.68
C PRO A 61 -15.56 5.38 1.79
N ARG A 62 -14.27 5.50 2.10
CA ARG A 62 -13.33 6.34 1.35
C ARG A 62 -12.19 5.54 0.77
N MET A 63 -11.57 6.07 -0.28
CA MET A 63 -10.27 5.59 -0.74
C MET A 63 -9.16 5.92 0.28
N LEU A 64 -8.06 5.19 0.18
CA LEU A 64 -6.77 5.57 0.74
C LEU A 64 -6.30 6.87 0.09
N THR A 65 -5.65 7.72 0.87
CA THR A 65 -4.89 8.86 0.36
C THR A 65 -3.54 8.39 -0.20
N PRO A 66 -2.88 9.17 -1.09
CA PRO A 66 -1.54 8.82 -1.56
C PRO A 66 -0.53 8.62 -0.43
N ARG A 67 -0.68 9.37 0.67
CA ARG A 67 0.15 9.21 1.87
C ARG A 67 -0.07 7.86 2.53
N GLU A 68 -1.32 7.41 2.67
CA GLU A 68 -1.61 6.08 3.21
C GLU A 68 -1.10 4.98 2.28
N CYS A 69 -1.20 5.14 0.95
CA CYS A 69 -0.58 4.23 -0.01
C CYS A 69 0.95 4.16 0.17
N SER A 70 1.61 5.29 0.39
CA SER A 70 3.06 5.32 0.63
C SER A 70 3.45 4.54 1.88
N ARG A 71 2.65 4.64 2.96
CA ARG A 71 2.86 3.88 4.20
C ARG A 71 2.59 2.39 3.98
N LEU A 72 1.50 2.05 3.31
CA LEU A 72 1.14 0.67 2.99
C LEU A 72 2.24 -0.05 2.19
N MET A 73 2.90 0.67 1.29
CA MET A 73 3.98 0.14 0.46
C MET A 73 5.38 0.23 1.12
N GLY A 74 5.48 0.81 2.33
CA GLY A 74 6.74 0.91 3.10
C GLY A 74 7.65 2.09 2.72
N PHE A 75 7.16 3.07 1.96
CA PHE A 75 7.91 4.31 1.65
C PHE A 75 7.90 5.32 2.80
N ASP A 76 6.87 5.28 3.66
CA ASP A 76 6.76 6.06 4.90
C ASP A 76 6.46 5.13 6.07
N LYS A 77 6.89 5.51 7.27
CA LYS A 77 6.50 4.82 8.51
C LYS A 77 5.14 5.29 9.03
N PRO A 78 4.51 4.55 9.97
CA PRO A 78 3.31 5.00 10.65
C PRO A 78 3.52 6.38 11.31
N GLY A 79 2.58 7.30 11.07
CA GLY A 79 2.64 8.67 11.60
C GLY A 79 3.60 9.62 10.88
N GLU A 80 4.47 9.11 10.00
CA GLU A 80 5.43 9.93 9.26
C GLU A 80 4.91 10.37 7.88
N SER A 81 5.56 11.38 7.30
CA SER A 81 5.27 11.92 5.97
C SER A 81 6.54 12.45 5.29
N VAL A 82 7.63 11.68 5.39
CA VAL A 82 8.96 12.07 4.88
C VAL A 82 9.01 11.94 3.36
N PHE A 83 8.35 10.91 2.81
CA PHE A 83 8.31 10.67 1.37
C PHE A 83 7.63 11.83 0.64
N ARG A 84 8.33 12.49 -0.28
CA ARG A 84 7.74 13.58 -1.06
C ARG A 84 6.92 13.00 -2.21
N ILE A 85 5.67 13.47 -2.36
CA ILE A 85 4.77 13.07 -3.46
C ILE A 85 4.56 14.32 -4.33
N PRO A 86 5.44 14.59 -5.31
CA PRO A 86 5.38 15.81 -6.13
C PRO A 86 4.43 15.69 -7.33
N VAL A 87 3.61 14.64 -7.38
CA VAL A 87 2.74 14.28 -8.50
C VAL A 87 1.27 14.33 -8.07
N SER A 88 0.35 14.30 -9.03
CA SER A 88 -1.08 14.26 -8.73
C SER A 88 -1.48 12.95 -8.05
N ASN A 89 -2.62 12.95 -7.33
CA ASN A 89 -3.13 11.75 -6.65
C ASN A 89 -3.25 10.56 -7.61
N THR A 90 -3.81 10.77 -8.80
CA THR A 90 -3.95 9.72 -9.84
C THR A 90 -2.61 9.10 -10.22
N GLN A 91 -1.58 9.93 -10.41
CA GLN A 91 -0.23 9.45 -10.72
C GLN A 91 0.40 8.73 -9.52
N ALA A 92 0.23 9.25 -8.32
CA ALA A 92 0.73 8.64 -7.10
C ALA A 92 0.14 7.24 -6.88
N TYR A 93 -1.19 7.08 -7.03
CA TYR A 93 -1.84 5.75 -6.95
C TYR A 93 -1.26 4.77 -7.96
N ARG A 94 -1.04 5.21 -9.21
CA ARG A 94 -0.41 4.37 -10.24
C ARG A 94 1.03 4.00 -9.91
N GLN A 95 1.81 4.93 -9.36
CA GLN A 95 3.20 4.68 -8.95
C GLN A 95 3.26 3.67 -7.80
N PHE A 96 2.47 3.87 -6.74
CA PHE A 96 2.43 2.94 -5.61
C PHE A 96 1.87 1.57 -6.01
N GLY A 97 0.81 1.53 -6.82
CA GLY A 97 0.24 0.26 -7.30
C GLY A 97 1.11 -0.52 -8.29
N ASN A 98 2.15 0.10 -8.85
CA ASN A 98 3.19 -0.55 -9.65
C ASN A 98 4.48 -0.82 -8.85
N SER A 99 4.56 -0.35 -7.61
CA SER A 99 5.75 -0.48 -6.78
C SER A 99 5.81 -1.84 -6.09
N VAL A 100 7.01 -2.17 -5.61
CA VAL A 100 7.21 -3.28 -4.68
C VAL A 100 7.05 -2.81 -3.24
N VAL A 101 6.79 -3.74 -2.33
CA VAL A 101 6.79 -3.45 -0.88
C VAL A 101 8.24 -3.26 -0.43
N VAL A 102 8.56 -2.06 0.07
CA VAL A 102 9.94 -1.64 0.40
C VAL A 102 10.58 -2.57 1.43
N ASP A 103 9.85 -2.92 2.49
CA ASP A 103 10.38 -3.74 3.58
C ASP A 103 10.74 -5.17 3.15
N VAL A 104 10.03 -5.71 2.14
CA VAL A 104 10.35 -7.03 1.58
C VAL A 104 11.74 -6.99 0.93
N PHE A 105 12.01 -5.98 0.12
CA PHE A 105 13.30 -5.84 -0.54
C PHE A 105 14.41 -5.43 0.43
N ALA A 106 14.10 -4.67 1.47
CA ALA A 106 15.06 -4.39 2.54
C ALA A 106 15.48 -5.68 3.28
N ALA A 107 14.56 -6.61 3.51
CA ALA A 107 14.87 -7.92 4.09
C ALA A 107 15.75 -8.76 3.16
N VAL A 108 15.41 -8.82 1.86
CA VAL A 108 16.23 -9.52 0.85
C VAL A 108 17.63 -8.93 0.79
N ALA A 109 17.77 -7.60 0.78
CA ALA A 109 19.07 -6.93 0.76
C ALA A 109 19.93 -7.26 1.99
N LYS A 110 19.32 -7.37 3.19
CA LYS A 110 20.02 -7.80 4.40
C LYS A 110 20.61 -9.20 4.27
N LEU A 111 19.86 -10.14 3.67
CA LEU A 111 20.35 -11.51 3.42
C LEU A 111 21.50 -11.55 2.40
N LEU A 112 21.46 -10.64 1.41
CA LEU A 112 22.48 -10.55 0.37
C LEU A 112 23.74 -9.80 0.82
N LYS A 113 23.69 -9.04 1.92
CA LYS A 113 24.76 -8.12 2.35
C LYS A 113 26.15 -8.76 2.35
N SER A 114 26.33 -9.89 3.04
CA SER A 114 27.64 -10.55 3.14
C SER A 114 28.15 -11.08 1.80
N ARG A 115 27.24 -11.51 0.91
CA ARG A 115 27.58 -11.98 -0.43
C ARG A 115 28.03 -10.83 -1.32
N ILE A 116 27.37 -9.68 -1.21
CA ILE A 116 27.72 -8.45 -1.93
C ILE A 116 29.08 -7.94 -1.47
N GLU A 117 29.32 -7.87 -0.15
CA GLU A 117 30.60 -7.45 0.42
C GLU A 117 31.76 -8.38 -0.02
N PHE A 118 31.54 -9.70 0.03
CA PHE A 118 32.50 -10.67 -0.48
C PHE A 118 32.81 -10.45 -1.96
N ALA A 119 31.79 -10.37 -2.82
CA ALA A 119 31.98 -10.17 -4.25
C ALA A 119 32.71 -8.85 -4.56
N ALA A 120 32.40 -7.78 -3.83
CA ALA A 120 33.07 -6.48 -3.97
C ALA A 120 34.56 -6.58 -3.62
N SER A 121 34.90 -7.26 -2.52
CA SER A 121 36.31 -7.46 -2.11
C SER A 121 37.12 -8.28 -3.13
N GLN A 122 36.52 -9.29 -3.75
CA GLN A 122 37.18 -10.10 -4.77
C GLN A 122 37.49 -9.26 -6.01
N ARG A 123 36.53 -8.42 -6.44
CA ARG A 123 36.72 -7.51 -7.57
C ARG A 123 37.83 -6.50 -7.33
N LEU A 124 37.92 -5.95 -6.11
CA LEU A 124 39.01 -5.05 -5.70
C LEU A 124 40.36 -5.76 -5.71
N ARG A 125 40.44 -6.99 -5.18
CA ARG A 125 41.69 -7.77 -5.18
C ARG A 125 42.17 -8.05 -6.61
N GLN A 126 41.27 -8.53 -7.46
CA GLN A 126 41.58 -8.77 -8.88
C GLN A 126 42.10 -7.50 -9.58
N PHE A 127 41.49 -6.35 -9.31
CA PHE A 127 41.97 -5.08 -9.89
C PHE A 127 43.42 -4.79 -9.48
N TYR A 128 43.76 -4.89 -8.19
CA TYR A 128 45.13 -4.62 -7.73
C TYR A 128 46.15 -5.63 -8.24
N ASP A 129 45.77 -6.90 -8.39
CA ASP A 129 46.64 -7.94 -8.97
C ASP A 129 46.92 -7.70 -10.46
N GLU A 130 46.01 -7.03 -11.20
CA GLU A 130 46.16 -6.71 -12.63
C GLU A 130 47.01 -5.44 -12.90
N VAL A 131 47.13 -4.53 -11.92
CA VAL A 131 47.89 -3.27 -12.06
C VAL A 131 49.21 -3.22 -11.29
N SER A 132 49.57 -4.28 -10.57
CA SER A 132 50.87 -4.44 -9.87
C SER A 132 51.85 -5.26 -10.69
#